data_AF-A0A927WAJ7-F1
#
_entry.id   AF-A0A927WAJ7-F1
#
_cell.length_a   1.000
_cell.length_b   1.000
_cell.length_c   1.000
_cell.angle_alpha   90.00
_cell.angle_beta   90.00
_cell.angle_gamma   90.00
#
_symmetry.space_group_name_H-M   'P 1'
#
loop_
_entity.id
_entity.type
_entity.pdbx_description
1 polymer ?
#
loop_
_entity_poly.entity_id
_entity_poly.type
_entity_poly.pdbx_seq_one_letter_code
_entity_poly.pdbx_strand_id
1 'polypeptide(L)'
;MDLLGKFWGIISVIFTLGALSRVVSLGFYNKFIRGLSKKKHREIINKTININSILEENHGVFGVGAFISCIIHMLIMNYKESFSFWGIATFVCVLIMAATGIINKFIYRDKRGQIRKFHTTIILIYIVSLVMHIIFTK
;
A
#
# COMPACT_ATOMS: atom_id res chain seq x y z
N MET A 1 2.58 -14.27 -21.88
CA MET A 1 2.66 -14.56 -20.42
C MET A 1 3.41 -13.46 -19.71
N ASP A 2 4.62 -13.09 -20.15
CA ASP A 2 5.40 -11.99 -19.56
C ASP A 2 4.64 -10.64 -19.55
N LEU A 3 4.04 -10.23 -20.68
CA LEU A 3 3.20 -9.02 -20.74
C LEU A 3 2.02 -9.03 -19.74
N LEU A 4 1.35 -10.17 -19.59
CA LEU A 4 0.23 -10.34 -18.65
C LEU A 4 0.72 -10.26 -17.19
N GLY A 5 1.86 -10.87 -16.87
CA GLY A 5 2.45 -10.76 -15.54
C GLY A 5 2.85 -9.32 -15.21
N LYS A 6 3.53 -8.61 -16.13
CA LYS A 6 3.89 -7.19 -15.98
C LYS A 6 2.65 -6.31 -15.78
N PHE A 7 1.58 -6.56 -16.55
CA PHE A 7 0.30 -5.87 -16.38
C PHE A 7 -0.24 -6.00 -14.94
N TRP A 8 -0.34 -7.22 -14.41
CA TRP A 8 -0.82 -7.43 -13.04
C TRP A 8 0.11 -6.82 -11.98
N GLY A 9 1.42 -6.82 -12.22
CA GLY A 9 2.39 -6.13 -11.37
C GLY A 9 2.15 -4.61 -11.31
N ILE A 10 1.93 -3.97 -12.46
CA ILE A 10 1.61 -2.53 -12.54
C ILE A 10 0.29 -2.22 -11.82
N ILE A 11 -0.74 -3.04 -12.03
CA ILE A 11 -2.02 -2.91 -11.33
C ILE A 11 -1.82 -2.99 -9.81
N SER A 12 -0.97 -3.89 -9.34
CA SER A 12 -0.64 -4.00 -7.91
C SER A 12 0.05 -2.75 -7.36
N VAL A 13 0.98 -2.15 -8.12
CA VAL A 13 1.61 -0.87 -7.75
C VAL A 13 0.56 0.23 -7.63
N ILE A 14 -0.34 0.36 -8.61
CA ILE A 14 -1.41 1.39 -8.60
C ILE A 14 -2.30 1.24 -7.36
N PHE A 15 -2.76 0.03 -7.06
CA PHE A 15 -3.59 -0.22 -5.88
C PHE A 15 -2.84 0.04 -4.58
N THR A 16 -1.55 -0.30 -4.51
CA THR A 16 -0.73 -0.04 -3.32
C THR A 16 -0.55 1.46 -3.08
N LEU A 17 -0.32 2.24 -4.14
CA LEU A 17 -0.27 3.71 -4.06
C LEU A 17 -1.62 4.29 -3.64
N GLY A 18 -2.73 3.75 -4.17
CA GLY A 18 -4.08 4.08 -3.74
C GLY A 18 -4.27 3.84 -2.24
N ALA A 19 -3.82 2.70 -1.71
CA ALA A 19 -3.87 2.40 -0.28
C ALA A 19 -2.98 3.35 0.56
N LEU A 20 -1.78 3.68 0.09
CA LEU A 20 -0.85 4.62 0.74
C LEU A 20 -1.38 6.05 0.78
N SER A 21 -2.17 6.48 -0.21
CA SER A 21 -2.71 7.84 -0.26
C SER A 21 -3.49 8.21 1.00
N ARG A 22 -4.15 7.24 1.65
CA ARG A 22 -4.80 7.42 2.95
C ARG A 22 -3.79 7.77 4.05
N VAL A 23 -2.66 7.08 4.11
CA VAL A 23 -1.61 7.34 5.11
C VAL A 23 -1.07 8.76 4.97
N VAL A 24 -0.85 9.19 3.72
CA VAL A 24 -0.40 10.55 3.39
C VAL A 24 -1.47 11.58 3.79
N SER A 25 -2.72 11.38 3.37
CA SER A 25 -3.84 12.28 3.67
C SER A 25 -4.08 12.43 5.18
N LEU A 26 -4.05 11.33 5.93
CA LEU A 26 -4.17 11.33 7.38
C LEU A 26 -2.99 12.03 8.06
N GLY A 27 -1.77 11.83 7.54
CA GLY A 27 -0.57 12.54 8.01
C GLY A 27 -0.68 14.05 7.80
N PHE A 28 -1.13 14.46 6.62
CA PHE A 28 -1.38 15.86 6.28
C PHE A 28 -2.46 16.48 7.16
N TYR A 29 -3.58 15.78 7.35
CA TYR A 29 -4.66 16.23 8.22
C TYR A 29 -4.18 16.48 9.66
N ASN A 30 -3.47 15.51 10.23
CA ASN A 30 -3.04 15.59 11.63
C ASN A 30 -1.97 16.65 11.89
N LYS A 31 -1.03 16.85 10.95
CA LYS A 31 0.07 17.80 11.11
C LYS A 31 -0.29 19.22 10.72
N PHE A 32 -1.06 19.40 9.64
CA PHE A 32 -1.33 20.71 9.06
C PHE A 32 -2.75 21.18 9.33
N ILE A 33 -3.74 20.40 8.90
CA ILE A 33 -5.15 20.85 8.92
C ILE A 33 -5.66 21.07 10.35
N ARG A 34 -5.27 20.22 11.30
CA ARG A 34 -5.71 20.33 12.70
C ARG A 34 -5.28 21.64 13.38
N GLY A 35 -4.20 22.27 12.91
CA GLY A 35 -3.70 23.54 13.44
C GLY A 35 -4.31 24.78 12.79
N LEU A 36 -5.11 24.63 11.72
CA LEU A 36 -5.68 25.77 11.01
C LEU A 36 -6.90 26.36 11.74
N SER A 37 -7.03 27.68 11.70
CA SER A 37 -8.23 28.37 12.19
C SER A 37 -9.46 27.96 11.37
N LYS A 38 -10.45 27.34 12.03
CA LYS A 38 -11.70 26.88 11.42
C LYS A 38 -12.50 27.99 10.75
N LYS A 39 -12.41 29.23 11.26
CA LYS A 39 -13.14 30.38 10.71
C LYS A 39 -12.55 30.86 9.38
N LYS A 40 -11.23 30.77 9.22
CA LYS A 40 -10.51 31.27 8.03
C LYS A 40 -10.32 30.21 6.94
N HIS A 41 -10.18 28.94 7.30
CA HIS A 41 -9.80 27.87 6.37
C HIS A 41 -10.83 26.74 6.25
N ARG A 42 -12.11 27.03 6.55
CA ARG A 42 -13.21 26.04 6.59
C ARG A 42 -13.28 25.16 5.34
N GLU A 43 -13.13 25.74 4.15
CA GLU A 43 -13.25 24.99 2.89
C GLU A 43 -12.14 23.95 2.72
N ILE A 44 -10.89 24.31 2.99
CA ILE A 44 -9.73 23.39 2.91
C ILE A 44 -9.85 22.27 3.95
N ILE A 45 -10.29 22.61 5.16
CA ILE A 45 -10.54 21.64 6.23
C ILE A 45 -11.59 20.62 5.78
N ASN A 46 -12.73 21.11 5.26
CA ASN A 46 -13.83 20.25 4.79
C ASN A 46 -13.40 19.37 3.61
N LYS A 47 -12.68 19.92 2.62
CA LYS A 47 -12.13 19.16 1.50
C LYS A 47 -11.19 18.04 1.97
N THR A 48 -10.31 18.33 2.93
CA THR A 48 -9.39 17.31 3.46
C THR A 48 -10.13 16.21 4.21
N ILE A 49 -11.15 16.56 5.01
CA ILE A 49 -11.99 15.57 5.71
C ILE A 49 -12.71 14.68 4.69
N ASN A 50 -13.28 15.26 3.64
CA ASN A 50 -13.98 14.52 2.58
C ASN A 50 -13.04 13.56 1.85
N ILE A 51 -11.84 14.02 1.45
CA ILE A 51 -10.82 13.17 0.83
C ILE A 51 -10.44 12.02 1.76
N ASN A 52 -10.18 12.30 3.03
CA ASN A 52 -9.81 11.25 3.98
C ASN A 52 -10.95 10.22 4.18
N SER A 53 -12.21 10.66 4.16
CA SER A 53 -13.39 9.78 4.23
C SER A 53 -13.48 8.85 3.02
N ILE A 54 -13.36 9.39 1.80
CA ILE A 54 -13.40 8.61 0.55
C ILE A 54 -12.24 7.60 0.52
N LEU A 55 -11.05 8.04 0.91
CA LEU A 55 -9.88 7.17 0.98
C LEU A 55 -10.03 6.10 2.06
N GLU A 56 -10.71 6.39 3.18
CA GLU A 56 -11.00 5.42 4.23
C GLU A 56 -11.93 4.31 3.77
N GLU A 57 -13.02 4.68 3.09
CA GLU A 57 -14.00 3.74 2.54
C GLU A 57 -13.36 2.79 1.52
N ASN A 58 -12.52 3.33 0.64
CA ASN A 58 -11.89 2.56 -0.43
C ASN A 58 -10.56 1.88 -0.02
N HIS A 59 -10.01 2.19 1.16
CA HIS A 59 -8.69 1.69 1.58
C HIS A 59 -8.62 0.15 1.59
N GLY A 60 -9.69 -0.51 2.05
CA GLY A 60 -9.77 -1.96 2.07
C GLY A 60 -9.75 -2.56 0.66
N VAL A 61 -10.51 -1.97 -0.27
CA VAL A 61 -10.57 -2.39 -1.67
C VAL A 61 -9.19 -2.25 -2.33
N PHE A 62 -8.51 -1.12 -2.10
CA PHE A 62 -7.15 -0.92 -2.62
C PHE A 62 -6.15 -1.92 -2.02
N GLY A 63 -6.19 -2.16 -0.70
CA GLY A 63 -5.28 -3.12 -0.06
C GLY A 63 -5.50 -4.56 -0.56
N VAL A 64 -6.75 -5.01 -0.66
CA VAL A 64 -7.08 -6.35 -1.16
C VAL A 64 -6.78 -6.47 -2.65
N GLY A 65 -7.10 -5.44 -3.45
CA GLY A 65 -6.78 -5.40 -4.88
C GLY A 65 -5.28 -5.48 -5.13
N ALA A 66 -4.46 -4.76 -4.36
CA ALA A 66 -3.01 -4.86 -4.41
C ALA A 66 -2.50 -6.28 -4.09
N PHE A 67 -3.07 -6.92 -3.07
CA PHE A 67 -2.71 -8.29 -2.69
C PHE A 67 -3.05 -9.30 -3.79
N ILE A 68 -4.29 -9.30 -4.28
CA ILE A 68 -4.74 -10.25 -5.32
C ILE A 68 -3.93 -10.08 -6.60
N SER A 69 -3.76 -8.85 -7.07
CA SER A 69 -2.97 -8.57 -8.27
C SER A 69 -1.50 -8.97 -8.13
N CYS A 70 -0.91 -8.81 -6.93
CA CYS A 70 0.44 -9.31 -6.67
C CYS A 70 0.52 -10.83 -6.73
N ILE A 71 -0.43 -11.56 -6.13
CA ILE A 71 -0.44 -13.03 -6.18
C ILE A 71 -0.56 -13.51 -7.63
N ILE A 72 -1.43 -12.90 -8.44
CA ILE A 72 -1.56 -13.23 -9.86
C ILE A 72 -0.24 -12.94 -10.61
N HIS A 73 0.37 -11.78 -10.38
CA HIS A 73 1.69 -11.44 -10.94
C HIS A 73 2.74 -12.51 -10.60
N MET A 74 2.89 -12.84 -9.31
CA MET A 74 3.87 -13.82 -8.85
C MET A 74 3.64 -15.22 -9.46
N LEU A 75 2.38 -15.67 -9.56
CA LEU A 75 2.04 -16.96 -10.15
C LEU A 75 2.38 -17.02 -11.64
N ILE A 76 2.12 -15.96 -12.39
CA ILE A 76 2.40 -15.91 -13.84
C ILE A 76 3.92 -15.85 -14.09
N MET A 77 4.65 -15.03 -13.32
CA MET A 77 6.08 -14.79 -13.55
C MET A 77 6.95 -15.94 -13.05
N ASN A 78 6.63 -16.55 -11.91
CA ASN A 78 7.40 -17.67 -11.37
C ASN A 78 7.13 -19.01 -12.06
N TYR A 79 6.11 -19.11 -12.93
CA TYR A 79 5.88 -20.34 -13.70
C TYR A 79 6.96 -20.57 -14.78
N LYS A 80 7.74 -19.55 -15.15
CA LYS A 80 8.75 -19.61 -16.21
C LYS A 80 10.18 -19.28 -15.78
N GLU A 81 10.37 -18.43 -14.78
CA GLU A 81 11.71 -18.03 -14.35
C GLU A 81 12.28 -18.92 -13.23
N SER A 82 13.55 -19.29 -13.37
CA SER A 82 14.39 -19.74 -12.27
C SER A 82 14.48 -18.65 -11.19
N PHE A 83 14.28 -19.01 -9.92
CA PHE A 83 14.51 -18.21 -8.70
C PHE A 83 14.94 -16.74 -8.89
N SER A 84 13.99 -15.80 -8.83
CA SER A 84 14.27 -14.36 -8.79
C SER A 84 14.32 -13.84 -7.35
N PHE A 85 15.47 -13.28 -6.94
CA PHE A 85 15.65 -12.65 -5.63
C PHE A 85 14.56 -11.58 -5.36
N TRP A 86 14.28 -10.74 -6.36
CA TRP A 86 13.27 -9.70 -6.27
C TRP A 86 11.85 -10.28 -6.17
N GLY A 87 11.58 -11.42 -6.82
CA GLY A 87 10.32 -12.13 -6.66
C GLY A 87 10.12 -12.64 -5.23
N ILE A 88 11.14 -13.27 -4.62
CA ILE A 88 11.08 -13.73 -3.23
C ILE A 88 10.92 -12.55 -2.27
N ALA A 89 11.72 -11.50 -2.44
CA ALA A 89 11.64 -10.30 -1.59
C ALA A 89 10.24 -9.69 -1.65
N THR A 90 9.63 -9.61 -2.83
CA THR A 90 8.26 -9.14 -3.02
C THR A 90 7.26 -10.02 -2.27
N PHE A 91 7.36 -11.34 -2.44
CA PHE A 91 6.48 -12.30 -1.76
C PHE A 91 6.57 -12.23 -0.24
N VAL A 92 7.79 -12.17 0.31
CA VAL A 92 8.03 -12.03 1.75
C VAL A 92 7.45 -10.71 2.26
N CYS A 93 7.64 -9.61 1.54
CA CYS A 93 7.06 -8.32 1.94
C CYS A 93 5.53 -8.36 1.97
N VAL A 94 4.89 -9.01 0.98
CA VAL A 94 3.43 -9.18 0.94
C VAL A 94 2.93 -9.96 2.17
N LEU A 95 3.59 -11.04 2.56
CA LEU A 95 3.23 -11.81 3.76
C LEU A 95 3.36 -10.97 5.03
N ILE A 96 4.46 -10.22 5.17
CA ILE A 96 4.67 -9.33 6.32
C ILE A 96 3.61 -8.22 6.33
N MET A 97 3.27 -7.64 5.17
CA MET A 97 2.22 -6.63 5.06
C MET A 97 0.85 -7.17 5.47
N ALA A 98 0.48 -8.37 5.00
CA ALA A 98 -0.77 -9.01 5.38
C ALA A 98 -0.81 -9.28 6.89
N ALA A 99 0.24 -9.87 7.45
CA ALA A 99 0.33 -10.18 8.87
C ALA A 99 0.26 -8.91 9.74
N THR A 100 1.08 -7.89 9.42
CA THR A 100 1.10 -6.63 10.18
C THR A 100 -0.20 -5.83 10.01
N GLY A 101 -0.86 -5.90 8.85
CA GLY A 101 -2.18 -5.32 8.63
C GLY A 101 -3.26 -5.99 9.48
N ILE A 102 -3.28 -7.32 9.54
CA ILE A 102 -4.19 -8.11 10.38
C ILE A 102 -3.95 -7.80 11.86
N ILE A 103 -2.68 -7.84 12.31
CA ILE A 103 -2.31 -7.55 13.70
C ILE A 103 -2.81 -6.16 14.10
N ASN A 104 -2.51 -5.14 13.29
CA ASN A 104 -2.89 -3.76 13.59
C ASN A 104 -4.41 -3.54 13.59
N LYS A 105 -5.16 -4.28 12.76
CA LYS A 105 -6.61 -4.12 12.63
C LYS A 105 -7.39 -4.91 13.70
N PHE A 106 -6.99 -6.15 13.99
CA PHE A 106 -7.80 -7.08 14.77
C PHE A 106 -7.22 -7.45 16.13
N ILE A 107 -5.88 -7.41 16.29
CA ILE A 107 -5.22 -8.00 17.46
C ILE A 107 -4.73 -6.91 18.41
N TYR A 108 -4.04 -5.90 17.89
CA TYR A 108 -3.39 -4.88 18.71
C TYR A 108 -3.60 -3.49 18.14
N ARG A 109 -4.32 -2.66 18.90
CA ARG A 109 -4.50 -1.25 18.57
C ARG A 109 -3.21 -0.51 18.93
N ASP A 110 -2.41 -0.20 17.92
CA ASP A 110 -1.09 0.41 18.07
C ASP A 110 -1.15 1.84 18.66
N LYS A 111 -1.10 1.93 19.99
CA LYS A 111 -1.17 3.22 20.72
C LYS A 111 0.02 4.13 20.45
N ARG A 112 1.21 3.58 20.18
CA ARG A 112 2.46 4.34 19.96
C ARG A 112 2.77 4.59 18.48
N GLY A 113 2.01 4.00 17.56
CA GLY A 113 2.20 4.13 16.12
C GLY A 113 3.44 3.42 15.58
N GLN A 114 4.05 2.51 16.34
CA GLN A 114 5.27 1.78 15.96
C GLN A 114 4.98 0.71 14.90
N ILE A 115 3.94 -0.09 15.09
CA ILE A 115 3.49 -1.09 14.11
C ILE A 115 3.06 -0.40 12.83
N ARG A 116 2.34 0.72 12.92
CA ARG A 116 1.95 1.50 11.74
C ARG A 116 3.16 1.99 10.95
N LYS A 117 4.19 2.54 11.63
CA LYS A 117 5.43 2.98 10.98
C LYS A 117 6.14 1.82 10.31
N PHE A 118 6.31 0.71 11.02
CA PHE A 118 6.93 -0.50 10.49
C PHE A 118 6.18 -1.02 9.26
N HIS A 119 4.84 -1.14 9.34
CA HIS A 119 3.99 -1.54 8.22
C HIS A 119 4.17 -0.62 7.00
N THR A 120 4.18 0.70 7.20
CA THR A 120 4.44 1.65 6.10
C THR A 120 5.84 1.47 5.50
N THR A 121 6.87 1.23 6.31
CA THR A 121 8.22 0.92 5.81
C THR A 121 8.23 -0.34 4.94
N ILE A 122 7.56 -1.42 5.38
CA ILE A 122 7.47 -2.65 4.59
C ILE A 122 6.72 -2.41 3.27
N ILE A 123 5.66 -1.59 3.26
CA ILE A 123 4.97 -1.22 2.00
C ILE A 123 5.93 -0.53 1.02
N LEU A 124 6.80 0.36 1.50
CA LEU A 124 7.76 1.04 0.63
C LEU A 124 8.79 0.05 0.05
N ILE A 125 9.30 -0.87 0.88
CA ILE A 125 10.22 -1.92 0.43
C ILE A 125 9.51 -2.83 -0.58
N TYR A 126 8.26 -3.19 -0.33
CA TYR A 126 7.42 -3.96 -1.25
C TYR A 126 7.31 -3.29 -2.63
N ILE A 127 6.96 -2.01 -2.68
CA ILE A 127 6.82 -1.29 -3.96
C ILE A 127 8.14 -1.31 -4.73
N VAL A 128 9.25 -0.99 -4.07
CA VAL A 128 10.58 -0.99 -4.71
C VAL A 128 10.91 -2.39 -5.22
N SER A 129 10.74 -3.41 -4.37
CA SER A 129 11.01 -4.81 -4.73
C SER A 129 10.16 -5.28 -5.92
N LEU A 130 8.87 -4.95 -5.94
CA LEU A 130 7.96 -5.32 -7.01
C LEU A 130 8.33 -4.62 -8.32
N VAL A 131 8.65 -3.31 -8.28
CA VAL A 131 9.09 -2.58 -9.47
C VAL A 131 10.39 -3.15 -10.02
N MET A 132 11.35 -3.46 -9.13
CA MET A 132 12.59 -4.13 -9.54
C MET A 132 12.30 -5.50 -10.14
N HIS A 133 11.41 -6.30 -9.54
CA HIS A 133 11.02 -7.58 -10.09
C HIS A 133 10.43 -7.45 -11.49
N ILE A 134 9.49 -6.51 -11.71
CA ILE A 134 8.87 -6.25 -13.03
C ILE A 134 9.91 -5.86 -14.09
N ILE A 135 10.91 -5.04 -13.72
CA ILE A 135 11.93 -4.55 -14.65
C ILE A 135 12.94 -5.64 -15.00
N PHE A 136 13.39 -6.41 -14.00
CA PHE A 136 14.49 -7.36 -14.16
C PHE A 136 14.07 -8.78 -14.54
N THR A 137 12.79 -9.11 -14.43
CA THR A 137 12.22 -10.38 -14.92
C THR A 137 12.04 -10.33 -16.44
N LYS A 138 12.63 -11.33 -17.11
CA LYS A 138 12.73 -11.48 -18.56
C LYS A 138 11.72 -12.48 -19.11
#